data_AF-A0A519NCX1-F1
#
_entry.id   AF-A0A519NCX1-F1
#
_cell.length_a   1.000
_cell.length_b   1.000
_cell.length_c   1.000
_cell.angle_alpha   90.00
_cell.angle_beta   90.00
_cell.angle_gamma   90.00
#
_symmetry.space_group_name_H-M   'P 1'
#
loop_
_entity.id
_entity.type
_entity.pdbx_description
1 polymer ?
#
loop_
_entity_poly.entity_id
_entity_poly.type
_entity_poly.pdbx_seq_one_letter_code
_entity_poly.pdbx_strand_id
1 'polypeptide(L)'
;MLDYEDQISDYLKANFTPSDSNKSNFNQTTRELLSFLFRTFPNDCISDYQLNSILLELGYERHNVLVEHTVECEEGKGKEKRKFFRIEKHIEFSWCMRSPFNLEPEIIDR
;
A
#
# COMPACT_ATOMS: atom_id res chain seq x y z
N MET A 1 10.90 -26.60 -4.95
CA MET A 1 10.88 -25.13 -4.83
C MET A 1 9.47 -24.78 -4.41
N LEU A 2 9.27 -24.08 -3.30
CA LEU A 2 7.93 -23.63 -2.93
C LEU A 2 7.51 -22.60 -3.97
N ASP A 3 6.38 -22.82 -4.63
CA ASP A 3 5.84 -21.85 -5.57
C ASP A 3 5.10 -20.76 -4.78
N TYR A 4 5.81 -19.67 -4.50
CA TYR A 4 5.25 -18.55 -3.76
C TYR A 4 4.32 -17.70 -4.62
N GLU A 5 4.46 -17.72 -5.95
CA GLU A 5 3.58 -16.99 -6.86
C GLU A 5 2.17 -17.57 -6.80
N ASP A 6 2.05 -18.90 -6.88
CA ASP A 6 0.77 -19.61 -6.74
C ASP A 6 0.13 -19.37 -5.36
N GLN A 7 0.90 -19.50 -4.29
CA GLN A 7 0.40 -19.30 -2.93
C GLN A 7 -0.07 -17.86 -2.68
N ILE A 8 0.66 -16.87 -3.20
CA ILE A 8 0.28 -15.46 -3.10
C ILE A 8 -0.95 -15.19 -3.95
N SER A 9 -1.03 -15.76 -5.16
CA SER A 9 -2.21 -15.66 -6.02
C SER A 9 -3.46 -16.19 -5.31
N ASP A 10 -3.40 -17.37 -4.70
CA ASP A 10 -4.52 -17.95 -3.97
C ASP A 10 -4.86 -17.17 -2.70
N TYR A 11 -3.86 -16.67 -1.98
CA TYR A 11 -4.07 -15.79 -0.83
C TYR A 11 -4.80 -14.50 -1.23
N LEU A 12 -4.39 -13.87 -2.34
CA LEU A 12 -5.02 -12.65 -2.84
C LEU A 12 -6.47 -12.91 -3.25
N LYS A 13 -6.75 -13.99 -3.97
CA LYS A 13 -8.13 -14.40 -4.35
C LYS A 13 -9.02 -14.64 -3.13
N ALA A 14 -8.47 -15.23 -2.07
CA ALA A 14 -9.24 -15.58 -0.88
C ALA A 14 -9.58 -14.36 0.00
N ASN A 15 -8.74 -13.32 -0.01
CA ASN A 15 -8.84 -12.21 0.93
C ASN A 15 -9.24 -10.87 0.29
N PHE A 16 -9.15 -10.78 -1.03
CA PHE A 16 -9.37 -9.54 -1.77
C PHE A 16 -10.16 -9.78 -3.06
N THR A 17 -10.88 -8.75 -3.47
CA THR A 17 -11.54 -8.68 -4.77
C THR A 17 -11.12 -7.40 -5.50
N PRO A 18 -10.98 -7.43 -6.84
CA PRO A 18 -10.78 -6.22 -7.63
C PRO A 18 -11.85 -5.17 -7.34
N SER A 19 -11.45 -3.90 -7.27
CA SER A 19 -12.36 -2.80 -6.98
C SER A 19 -11.88 -1.50 -7.61
N ASP A 20 -12.79 -0.56 -7.81
CA ASP A 20 -12.48 0.81 -8.19
C ASP A 20 -12.07 1.66 -6.98
N SER A 21 -11.44 2.81 -7.23
CA SER A 21 -11.03 3.80 -6.22
C SER A 21 -12.16 4.28 -5.31
N ASN A 22 -13.41 4.25 -5.77
CA ASN A 22 -14.57 4.72 -5.01
C ASN A 22 -15.16 3.66 -4.07
N LYS A 23 -14.81 2.38 -4.25
CA LYS A 23 -15.39 1.23 -3.53
C LYS A 23 -14.33 0.40 -2.79
N SER A 24 -13.06 0.67 -3.04
CA SER A 24 -11.92 0.06 -2.36
C SER A 24 -11.88 0.47 -0.89
N ASN A 25 -11.65 -0.48 0.00
CA ASN A 25 -11.27 -0.23 1.40
C ASN A 25 -9.80 -0.59 1.66
N PHE A 26 -9.06 -0.97 0.61
CA PHE A 26 -7.65 -1.27 0.68
C PHE A 26 -6.96 -0.76 -0.58
N ASN A 27 -6.29 0.37 -0.45
CA ASN A 27 -5.52 1.01 -1.53
C ASN A 27 -4.06 1.01 -1.13
N GLN A 28 -3.23 0.27 -1.87
CA GLN A 28 -1.81 0.14 -1.57
C GLN A 28 -0.98 0.24 -2.84
N THR A 29 0.13 0.96 -2.77
CA THR A 29 1.17 0.90 -3.79
C THR A 29 1.76 -0.52 -3.85
N THR A 30 2.42 -0.89 -4.95
CA THR A 30 3.09 -2.20 -5.06
C THR A 30 4.06 -2.45 -3.90
N ARG A 31 4.78 -1.41 -3.47
CA ARG A 31 5.74 -1.49 -2.35
C ARG A 31 5.05 -1.78 -1.01
N GLU A 32 3.95 -1.10 -0.73
CA GLU A 32 3.19 -1.32 0.50
C GLU A 32 2.52 -2.69 0.50
N LEU A 33 2.00 -3.12 -0.65
CA LEU A 33 1.40 -4.44 -0.81
C LEU A 33 2.43 -5.57 -0.62
N LEU A 34 3.65 -5.44 -1.15
CA LEU A 34 4.75 -6.36 -0.84
C LEU A 34 5.04 -6.39 0.66
N SER A 35 5.16 -5.22 1.28
CA SER A 35 5.41 -5.10 2.72
C SER A 35 4.29 -5.74 3.55
N PHE A 36 3.06 -5.69 3.07
CA PHE A 36 1.91 -6.36 3.67
C PHE A 36 2.01 -7.89 3.51
N LEU A 37 2.26 -8.39 2.30
CA LEU A 37 2.40 -9.81 2.01
C LEU A 37 3.53 -10.46 2.82
N PHE A 38 4.65 -9.75 2.99
CA PHE A 38 5.81 -10.23 3.75
C PHE A 38 5.58 -10.31 5.27
N ARG A 39 4.41 -9.90 5.77
CA ARG A 39 3.98 -10.22 7.15
C ARG A 39 3.51 -11.67 7.28
N THR A 40 3.11 -12.30 6.17
CA THR A 40 2.58 -13.66 6.10
C THR A 40 3.55 -14.60 5.38
N PHE A 41 4.20 -14.11 4.33
CA PHE A 41 5.15 -14.85 3.51
C PHE A 41 6.59 -14.45 3.83
N PRO A 42 7.61 -15.27 3.50
CA PRO A 42 9.01 -14.87 3.66
C PRO A 42 9.33 -13.58 2.92
N ASN A 43 10.16 -12.73 3.52
CA ASN A 43 10.66 -11.52 2.86
C ASN A 43 11.33 -11.88 1.53
N ASP A 44 11.10 -11.04 0.52
CA ASP A 44 11.70 -11.16 -0.82
C ASP A 44 11.42 -12.49 -1.52
N CYS A 45 10.33 -13.20 -1.14
CA CYS A 45 9.91 -14.43 -1.83
C CYS A 45 9.39 -14.18 -3.26
N ILE A 46 8.95 -12.95 -3.55
CA ILE A 46 8.59 -12.46 -4.87
C ILE A 46 9.11 -11.02 -5.05
N SER A 47 9.36 -10.65 -6.30
CA SER A 47 9.68 -9.28 -6.73
C SER A 47 8.42 -8.45 -6.98
N ASP A 48 8.61 -7.14 -7.12
CA ASP A 48 7.59 -6.20 -7.59
C ASP A 48 7.07 -6.54 -8.99
N TYR A 49 7.94 -7.01 -9.89
CA TYR A 49 7.55 -7.49 -11.22
C TYR A 49 6.62 -8.71 -11.15
N GLN A 50 6.96 -9.70 -10.32
CA GLN A 50 6.13 -10.89 -10.13
C GLN A 50 4.78 -10.52 -9.51
N LEU A 51 4.78 -9.67 -8.48
CA LEU A 51 3.52 -9.19 -7.89
C LEU A 51 2.64 -8.46 -8.91
N ASN A 52 3.22 -7.59 -9.74
CA ASN A 52 2.48 -6.91 -10.81
C ASN A 52 1.83 -7.91 -11.77
N SER A 53 2.57 -8.94 -12.21
CA SER A 53 2.02 -9.97 -13.11
C SER A 53 0.84 -10.70 -12.46
N ILE A 54 1.00 -11.16 -11.22
CA ILE A 54 -0.07 -11.83 -10.46
C ILE A 54 -1.31 -10.94 -10.39
N LEU A 55 -1.15 -9.66 -10.03
CA LEU A 55 -2.27 -8.75 -9.88
C LEU A 55 -3.01 -8.50 -11.21
N LEU A 56 -2.27 -8.34 -12.31
CA LEU A 56 -2.87 -8.18 -13.64
C LEU A 56 -3.62 -9.45 -14.08
N GLU A 57 -3.05 -10.63 -13.83
CA GLU A 57 -3.69 -11.92 -14.16
C GLU A 57 -4.96 -12.16 -13.34
N LEU A 58 -5.00 -11.66 -12.09
CA LEU A 58 -6.18 -11.71 -11.22
C LEU A 58 -7.21 -10.62 -11.54
N GLY A 59 -6.97 -9.77 -12.54
CA GLY A 59 -7.89 -8.72 -12.98
C GLY A 59 -7.92 -7.49 -12.08
N TYR A 60 -6.87 -7.25 -11.29
CA TYR A 60 -6.71 -5.98 -10.57
C TYR A 60 -6.24 -4.88 -11.54
N GLU A 61 -6.70 -3.66 -11.28
CA GLU A 61 -6.35 -2.49 -12.06
C GLU A 61 -5.51 -1.50 -11.24
N ARG A 62 -4.64 -0.77 -11.96
CA ARG A 62 -3.84 0.30 -11.38
C ARG A 62 -4.60 1.62 -11.50
N HIS A 63 -4.72 2.32 -10.39
CA HIS A 63 -5.32 3.65 -10.35
C HIS A 63 -4.30 4.68 -9.91
N ASN A 64 -4.42 5.88 -10.47
CA ASN A 64 -3.68 7.04 -10.00
C ASN A 64 -4.35 7.56 -8.73
N VAL A 65 -3.61 7.62 -7.63
CA VAL A 65 -4.08 8.18 -6.36
C VAL A 65 -3.19 9.35 -5.95
N LEU A 66 -3.80 10.33 -5.28
CA LEU A 66 -3.08 11.43 -4.66
C LEU A 66 -2.56 10.95 -3.31
N VAL A 67 -1.23 10.92 -3.15
CA VAL A 67 -0.56 10.58 -1.90
C VAL A 67 -0.04 11.87 -1.26
N GLU A 68 -0.25 12.02 0.04
CA GLU A 68 0.21 13.16 0.83
C GLU A 68 1.25 12.71 1.86
N HIS A 69 2.44 13.31 1.80
CA HIS A 69 3.50 13.08 2.78
C HIS A 69 3.66 14.31 3.67
N THR A 70 3.64 14.09 4.98
CA THR A 70 3.94 15.15 5.96
C THR A 70 5.42 15.13 6.27
N VAL A 71 6.13 16.20 5.93
CA VAL A 71 7.56 16.37 6.20
C VAL A 71 7.73 17.39 7.32
N GLU A 72 8.39 17.01 8.41
CA GLU A 72 8.82 17.96 9.45
C GLU A 72 10.03 18.74 8.92
N CYS A 73 9.92 20.07 8.92
CA CYS A 73 10.97 20.97 8.47
C CYS A 73 11.38 21.90 9.62
N GLU A 74 12.67 22.23 9.66
CA GLU A 74 13.22 23.25 10.54
C GLU A 74 13.75 24.41 9.70
N GLU A 75 13.30 25.63 9.96
CA GLU A 75 13.84 26.84 9.35
C GLU A 75 14.36 27.79 10.42
N GLY A 76 15.56 28.34 10.17
CA GLY A 76 16.26 29.25 11.07
C GLY A 76 17.75 28.95 11.23
N LYS A 77 18.52 29.93 11.73
CA LYS A 77 19.94 29.78 12.08
C LYS A 77 20.13 30.04 13.58
N GLY A 78 20.84 29.16 14.28
CA GLY A 78 21.13 29.34 15.71
C GLY A 78 19.98 28.95 16.63
N LYS A 79 19.64 29.80 17.62
CA LYS A 79 18.65 29.51 18.68
C LYS A 79 17.19 29.76 18.27
N GLU A 80 16.95 30.43 17.16
CA GLU A 80 15.61 30.65 16.61
C GLU A 80 15.35 29.60 15.53
N LYS A 81 14.99 28.38 15.95
CA LYS A 81 14.50 27.34 15.03
C LYS A 81 12.99 27.28 15.10
N ARG A 82 12.33 27.50 13.97
CA ARG A 82 10.89 27.26 13.83
C ARG A 82 10.69 25.88 13.22
N LYS A 83 9.92 25.05 13.92
CA LYS A 83 9.41 23.79 13.38
C LYS A 83 8.10 24.05 12.64
N PHE A 84 7.98 23.52 11.44
CA PHE A 84 6.73 23.52 10.69
C PHE A 84 6.60 22.22 9.90
N PHE A 85 5.37 21.88 9.54
CA PHE A 85 5.08 20.74 8.69
C PHE A 85 4.81 21.21 7.28
N ARG A 86 5.46 20.58 6.30
CA ARG A 86 5.17 20.74 4.88
C ARG A 86 4.43 19.50 4.38
N ILE A 87 3.29 19.72 3.74
CA ILE A 87 2.57 18.64 3.05
C ILE A 87 3.06 18.61 1.61
N GLU A 88 3.68 17.50 1.23
CA GLU A 88 4.07 17.22 -0.15
C GLU A 88 3.03 16.30 -0.78
N LYS A 89 2.60 16.62 -2.00
CA LYS A 89 1.56 15.87 -2.71
C LYS A 89 2.12 15.29 -4.00
N HIS A 90 1.91 13.99 -4.21
CA HIS A 90 2.38 13.27 -5.41
C HIS A 90 1.26 12.41 -5.97
N ILE A 91 1.31 12.16 -7.27
CA ILE A 91 0.45 11.16 -7.92
C ILE A 91 1.25 9.87 -7.97
N GLU A 92 0.70 8.81 -7.40
CA GLU A 92 1.29 7.47 -7.43
C GLU A 92 0.30 6.44 -7.96
N PHE A 93 0.84 5.31 -8.45
CA PHE A 93 0.02 4.16 -8.82
C PHE A 93 -0.28 3.31 -7.59
N SER A 94 -1.55 2.97 -7.44
CA SER A 94 -2.03 2.13 -6.35
C SER A 94 -2.98 1.07 -6.86
N TRP A 95 -3.01 -0.06 -6.16
CA TRP A 95 -3.92 -1.16 -6.41
C TRP A 95 -5.17 -0.98 -5.57
N CYS A 96 -6.31 -0.82 -6.25
CA CYS A 96 -7.59 -0.67 -5.59
C CYS A 96 -8.19 -2.06 -5.35
N MET A 97 -8.21 -2.45 -4.08
CA MET A 97 -8.70 -3.75 -3.65
C MET A 97 -9.81 -3.57 -2.63
N ARG A 98 -10.68 -4.57 -2.56
CA ARG A 98 -11.68 -4.66 -1.50
C ARG A 98 -11.46 -5.92 -0.69
N SER A 99 -11.32 -5.76 0.61
CA SER A 99 -11.27 -6.84 1.59
C SER A 99 -12.62 -6.95 2.32
N PRO A 100 -13.07 -8.14 2.74
CA PRO A 100 -14.23 -8.26 3.61
C PRO A 100 -13.95 -7.77 5.05
N PHE A 101 -12.69 -7.58 5.42
CA PHE A 101 -12.29 -7.11 6.74
C PHE A 101 -12.30 -5.59 6.83
N ASN A 102 -12.60 -5.04 8.02
CA ASN A 102 -12.36 -3.64 8.30
C ASN A 102 -10.87 -3.44 8.59
N LEU A 103 -10.17 -2.78 7.66
CA LEU A 103 -8.74 -2.51 7.76
C LEU A 103 -8.44 -1.07 8.21
N GLU A 104 -9.48 -0.29 8.54
CA GLU A 104 -9.31 1.06 9.06
C GLU A 104 -8.76 1.02 10.49
N PRO A 105 -7.81 1.90 10.85
CA PRO A 105 -7.28 1.97 12.19
C PRO A 105 -8.36 2.42 13.18
N GLU A 106 -8.54 1.66 14.26
CA GLU A 106 -9.44 2.00 15.35
C GLU A 106 -8.78 3.05 16.26
N ILE A 107 -9.39 4.24 16.36
CA ILE A 107 -8.94 5.29 17.27
C ILE A 107 -9.57 5.03 18.63
N ILE A 108 -8.74 4.65 19.61
CA ILE A 108 -9.15 4.48 21.00
C ILE A 108 -8.70 5.73 21.76
N ASP A 109 -9.64 6.60 22.12
CA ASP A 109 -9.37 7.68 23.07
C ASP A 109 -9.05 7.08 24.44
N ARG A 110 -7.91 7.48 25.02
CA ARG A 110 -7.51 7.15 26.40
C ARG A 110 -7.69 8.35 27.31
#